data_AF-A0A6A4GAL0-F1
#
_entry.id   AF-A0A6A4GAL0-F1
#
_cell.length_a   1.000
_cell.length_b   1.000
_cell.length_c   1.000
_cell.angle_alpha   90.00
_cell.angle_beta   90.00
_cell.angle_gamma   90.00
#
_symmetry.space_group_name_H-M   'P 1'
#
loop_
_entity.id
_entity.type
_entity.pdbx_description
1 polymer ?
#
loop_
_entity_poly.entity_id
_entity_poly.type
_entity_poly.pdbx_seq_one_letter_code
_entity_poly.pdbx_strand_id
1 'polypeptide(L)' 'MACGESFTAADGDRQKASTQFFDSTALMGLLCRHDRVLWLVNMTTPGERQHYALTLVDTLFDHLPDDWSVGLLYDIACQL' A
#
# COMPACT_ATOMS: atom_id res chain seq x y z
N MET A 1 -22.76 2.31 10.89
CA MET A 1 -21.82 3.13 11.68
C MET A 1 -21.34 2.26 12.83
N ALA A 2 -20.14 1.70 12.71
CA ALA A 2 -19.36 1.05 13.78
C ALA A 2 -18.00 0.70 13.15
N CYS A 3 -16.95 1.42 13.53
CA CYS A 3 -15.59 1.20 13.05
C CYS A 3 -14.71 1.14 14.29
N GLY A 4 -14.44 -0.07 14.76
CA GLY A 4 -13.57 -0.35 15.88
C GLY A 4 -12.96 -1.71 15.63
N GLU A 5 -11.65 -1.72 15.44
CA GLU A 5 -10.79 -2.91 15.51
C GLU A 5 -10.69 -3.78 14.25
N SER A 6 -9.83 -3.34 13.32
CA SER A 6 -8.95 -4.26 12.62
C SER A 6 -7.77 -3.49 12.04
N PHE A 7 -6.74 -3.28 12.86
CA PHE A 7 -5.42 -2.99 12.32
C PHE A 7 -4.43 -3.89 13.03
N THR A 8 -3.88 -4.85 12.29
CA THR A 8 -2.71 -5.63 12.69
C THR A 8 -1.58 -5.20 11.75
N ALA A 9 -0.66 -4.39 12.26
CA ALA A 9 0.58 -4.10 11.56
C ALA A 9 1.34 -5.41 11.28
N ALA A 10 2.06 -5.46 10.17
CA ALA A 10 2.86 -6.62 9.79
C ALA A 10 3.84 -6.97 10.92
N ASP A 11 3.63 -8.15 11.51
CA ASP A 11 4.47 -8.72 12.56
C ASP A 11 5.80 -9.18 11.95
N GLY A 12 6.89 -8.49 12.29
CA GLY A 12 8.23 -8.75 11.76
C GLY A 12 8.85 -10.08 12.21
N ASP A 13 8.16 -10.86 13.05
CA ASP A 13 8.66 -12.10 13.66
C ASP A 13 8.09 -13.38 13.02
N ARG A 14 7.27 -13.29 11.96
CA ARG A 14 6.80 -14.47 11.23
C ARG A 14 7.86 -14.97 10.25
N GLN A 15 8.31 -16.20 10.49
CA GLN A 15 9.26 -16.96 9.67
C GLN A 15 9.01 -16.78 8.16
N LYS A 16 10.08 -16.42 7.44
CA LYS A 16 10.11 -16.29 5.98
C LYS A 16 9.63 -17.59 5.34
N ALA A 17 8.38 -17.61 4.87
CA ALA A 17 7.89 -18.69 4.03
C ALA A 17 8.72 -18.73 2.73
N SER A 18 9.13 -19.94 2.35
CA SER A 18 9.97 -20.23 1.19
C SER A 18 9.47 -19.53 -0.08
N THR A 19 10.32 -18.70 -0.68
CA THR A 19 10.09 -17.94 -1.92
C THR A 19 10.00 -18.79 -3.19
N GLN A 20 9.85 -20.11 -3.08
CA GLN A 20 9.84 -21.03 -4.23
C GLN A 20 8.50 -21.14 -4.96
N PHE A 21 7.42 -20.56 -4.45
CA PHE A 21 6.06 -20.77 -5.00
C PHE A 21 5.21 -19.50 -5.16
N PHE A 22 5.76 -18.30 -4.97
CA PHE A 22 5.01 -17.06 -5.11
C PHE A 22 5.67 -16.14 -6.15
N ASP A 23 5.00 -15.95 -7.28
CA ASP A 23 5.36 -15.00 -8.35
C ASP A 23 5.17 -13.52 -7.95
N SER A 24 4.69 -13.30 -6.72
CA SER A 24 4.57 -11.99 -6.07
C SER A 24 5.21 -12.10 -4.69
N THR A 25 6.24 -11.31 -4.43
CA THR A 25 7.02 -11.35 -3.19
C THR A 25 6.27 -10.68 -2.03
N ALA A 26 5.36 -9.74 -2.34
CA ALA A 26 4.48 -9.06 -1.39
C ALA A 26 3.30 -8.36 -2.11
N LEU A 27 2.32 -7.89 -1.35
CA LEU A 27 1.26 -7.00 -1.81
C LEU A 27 1.42 -5.63 -1.14
N MET A 28 1.32 -4.56 -1.92
CA MET A 28 1.17 -3.20 -1.41
C MET A 28 -0.24 -2.71 -1.74
N GLY A 29 -0.89 -2.05 -0.78
CA GLY A 29 -2.27 -1.58 -0.95
C GLY A 29 -2.43 -0.11 -0.61
N LEU A 30 -3.31 0.56 -1.35
CA LEU A 30 -3.87 1.85 -0.97
C LEU A 30 -5.23 1.63 -0.34
N LEU A 31 -5.37 2.02 0.92
CA LEU A 31 -6.60 1.85 1.69
C LEU A 31 -7.19 3.22 2.01
N CYS A 32 -8.51 3.30 2.03
CA CYS A 32 -9.18 4.47 2.58
C CYS A 32 -9.10 4.47 4.12
N ARG A 33 -9.47 5.59 4.73
CA ARG A 33 -9.57 5.75 6.20
C ARG A 33 -10.52 4.76 6.91
N HIS A 34 -11.31 4.00 6.16
CA HIS A 34 -12.24 2.98 6.67
C HIS A 34 -11.68 1.55 6.51
N ASP A 35 -10.37 1.42 6.29
CA ASP A 35 -9.69 0.15 6.09
C ASP A 35 -10.23 -0.67 4.90
N ARG A 36 -10.85 0.03 3.94
CA ARG A 36 -11.25 -0.58 2.67
C ARG A 36 -10.14 -0.39 1.66
N VAL A 37 -9.71 -1.51 1.09
CA VAL A 37 -8.80 -1.54 -0.05
C VAL A 37 -9.43 -0.82 -1.23
N LEU A 38 -8.73 0.19 -1.74
CA LEU A 38 -9.07 0.88 -2.97
C LEU A 38 -8.35 0.22 -4.15
N TRP A 39 -7.03 0.02 -4.01
CA TRP A 39 -6.20 -0.65 -5.01
C TRP A 39 -5.11 -1.50 -4.36
N LEU A 40 -4.67 -2.53 -5.10
CA LEU A 40 -3.55 -3.41 -4.74
C LEU A 40 -2.56 -3.45 -5.90
N VAL A 41 -1.28 -3.52 -5.57
CA VAL A 41 -0.20 -3.74 -6.53
C VAL A 41 0.58 -4.99 -6.12
N ASN A 42 0.77 -5.87 -7.10
CA ASN A 42 1.62 -7.04 -6.96
C ASN A 42 3.10 -6.61 -6.99
N MET A 43 3.83 -6.93 -5.93
CA MET A 43 5.26 -6.71 -5.89
C MET A 43 5.97 -7.88 -6.58
N THR A 44 6.17 -7.74 -7.89
CA THR A 44 6.82 -8.73 -8.76
C THR A 44 8.35 -8.71 -8.69
N THR A 45 8.94 -7.68 -8.07
CA THR A 45 10.39 -7.58 -7.89
C THR A 45 10.76 -7.65 -6.41
N PRO A 46 11.88 -8.31 -6.04
CA PRO A 46 12.34 -8.33 -4.66
C PRO A 46 12.68 -6.92 -4.15
N GLY A 47 12.25 -6.64 -2.92
CA GLY A 47 12.52 -5.41 -2.19
C GLY A 47 11.31 -4.46 -2.11
N GLU A 48 11.23 -3.73 -1.00
CA GLU A 48 10.35 -2.57 -0.86
C GLU A 48 10.85 -1.47 -1.78
N ARG A 49 10.16 -1.24 -2.90
CA ARG A 49 10.52 -0.21 -3.87
C ARG A 49 9.45 0.88 -3.90
N GLN A 50 9.89 2.13 -3.86
CA GLN A 50 9.02 3.32 -3.82
C GLN A 50 8.08 3.43 -5.04
N HIS A 51 8.45 2.85 -6.19
CA HIS A 51 7.63 2.93 -7.40
C HIS A 51 6.25 2.28 -7.25
N TYR A 52 6.10 1.31 -6.34
CA TYR A 52 4.80 0.71 -6.03
C TYR A 52 3.87 1.72 -5.33
N ALA A 53 4.40 2.49 -4.37
CA ALA A 53 3.66 3.54 -3.68
C ALA A 53 3.29 4.69 -4.63
N LEU A 54 4.24 5.11 -5.49
CA LEU A 54 3.99 6.14 -6.50
C LEU A 54 2.89 5.71 -7.49
N THR A 55 2.91 4.46 -7.96
CA THR A 55 1.88 3.92 -8.87
C THR A 55 0.49 3.97 -8.25
N LEU A 56 0.38 3.63 -6.96
CA LEU A 56 -0.89 3.69 -6.23
C LEU A 56 -1.40 5.13 -6.05
N VAL A 57 -0.49 6.08 -5.79
CA VAL A 57 -0.83 7.50 -5.67
C VAL A 57 -1.27 8.06 -7.02
N ASP A 58 -0.56 7.75 -8.11
CA ASP A 58 -0.92 8.18 -9.47
C ASP A 58 -2.31 7.65 -9.86
N THR A 59 -2.56 6.36 -9.61
CA THR A 59 -3.87 5.74 -9.82
C THR A 59 -4.97 6.42 -9.01
N LEU A 60 -4.69 6.87 -7.78
CA LEU A 60 -5.65 7.64 -7.00
C LEU A 60 -5.99 8.95 -7.70
N PHE A 61 -5.00 9.71 -8.15
CA PHE A 61 -5.22 10.99 -8.82
C PHE A 61 -6.02 10.85 -10.13
N ASP A 62 -5.77 9.80 -10.91
CA ASP A 62 -6.55 9.50 -12.12
C ASP A 62 -8.05 9.27 -11.86
N HIS A 63 -8.42 8.92 -10.63
CA HIS A 63 -9.81 8.63 -10.23
C HIS A 63 -10.43 9.72 -9.35
N LEU A 64 -9.70 10.82 -9.09
CA LEU A 64 -10.22 11.97 -8.37
C LEU A 64 -10.64 13.08 -9.35
N PRO A 65 -11.66 13.87 -9.03
CA PRO A 65 -12.01 15.05 -9.83
C PRO A 65 -10.87 16.07 -9.86
N ASP A 66 -10.62 16.67 -11.03
CA ASP A 66 -9.54 17.65 -11.25
C ASP A 66 -9.67 18.93 -10.41
N ASP A 67 -10.88 19.24 -9.95
CA ASP A 67 -11.17 20.41 -9.12
C ASP A 67 -10.87 20.19 -7.62
N TRP A 68 -10.46 18.97 -7.24
CA TRP A 68 -10.13 18.67 -5.85
C TRP A 68 -8.70 19.06 -5.51
N SER A 69 -8.55 19.78 -4.40
CA SER A 69 -7.23 19.99 -3.78
C SER A 69 -6.90 18.81 -2.87
N VAL A 70 -5.88 18.04 -3.23
CA VAL A 70 -5.44 16.86 -2.48
C VAL A 70 -4.07 17.12 -1.86
N GLY A 71 -3.91 16.77 -0.58
CA GLY A 71 -2.62 16.80 0.11
C GLY A 71 -2.14 15.40 0.45
N LEU A 72 -0.86 15.11 0.23
CA LEU A 72 -0.22 13.85 0.59
C LEU A 72 0.69 14.07 1.82
N LEU A 73 0.42 13.32 2.88
CA LEU A 73 1.31 13.24 4.04
C LEU A 73 2.20 12.01 3.86
N TYR A 74 3.51 12.16 4.00
CA TYR A 74 4.48 11.07 3.93
C TYR A 74 5.42 11.13 5.14
N ASP A 75 5.95 9.97 5.53
CA ASP A 75 6.97 9.90 6.56
C ASP A 75 8.31 10.40 6.00
N ILE A 76 8.89 11.42 6.61
CA ILE A 76 10.16 12.03 6.18
C ILE A 76 11.36 11.07 6.33
N ALA A 77 11.24 10.07 7.20
CA ALA A 77 12.25 9.02 7.35
C ALA A 77 12.15 7.96 6.25
N CYS A 78 11.03 7.92 5.51
CA CYS A 78 10.87 7.06 4.33
C CYS A 78 11.31 7.82 3.06
N GLN A 79 12.16 7.19 2.25
CA GLN A 79 12.54 7.74 0.95
C GLN A 79 11.42 7.46 -0.07
N LEU A 80 10.90 8.54 -0.67
CA LEU A 80 9.91 8.48 -1.76
C LEU A 80 10.58 8.61 -3.13
#